data_AF-A0A534AKG8-F1
#
_entry.id   AF-A0A534AKG8-F1
#
_cell.length_a   1.000
_cell.length_b   1.000
_cell.length_c   1.000
_cell.angle_alpha   90.00
_cell.angle_beta   90.00
_cell.angle_gamma   90.00
#
_symmetry.space_group_name_H-M   'P 1'
#
loop_
_entity.id
_entity.type
_entity.pdbx_description
1 polymer ?
#
loop_
_entity_poly.entity_id
_entity_poly.type
_entity_poly.pdbx_seq_one_letter_code
_entity_poly.pdbx_strand_id
1 'polypeptide(L)'
;MVDGIMPVGDLAKHIGEEIGASSWTLLDQARINEFAHCTGDHQWIHVDTERAARESPFGGTIAHGFLTLSLIAPTAFEVMLSRIAPKSVVNYGLEKVRFVAPVRS
;
A
#
# COMPACT_ATOMS: atom_id res chain seq x y z
N MET A 1 26.17 9.70 4.62
CA MET A 1 27.09 8.86 3.81
C MET A 1 26.33 7.60 3.44
N VAL A 2 25.51 7.57 2.38
CA VAL A 2 25.92 7.72 0.99
C VAL A 2 25.24 8.93 0.33
N ASP A 3 26.07 9.86 -0.09
CA ASP A 3 25.71 10.94 -1.00
C ASP A 3 25.56 10.38 -2.42
N GLY A 4 24.52 10.78 -3.13
CA GLY A 4 24.38 10.55 -4.56
C GLY A 4 23.12 9.79 -4.93
N ILE A 5 22.30 10.41 -5.77
CA ILE A 5 21.23 9.74 -6.52
C ILE A 5 21.86 8.54 -7.26
N MET A 6 21.33 7.33 -7.03
CA MET A 6 21.74 6.13 -7.76
C MET A 6 21.15 6.19 -9.19
N PRO A 7 21.96 6.00 -10.25
CA PRO A 7 21.42 5.91 -11.60
C PRO A 7 20.45 4.73 -11.74
N VAL A 8 19.34 4.92 -12.47
CA VAL A 8 18.37 3.84 -12.74
C VAL A 8 19.05 2.58 -13.32
N GLY A 9 20.08 2.76 -14.17
CA GLY A 9 20.84 1.65 -14.77
C GLY A 9 21.63 0.80 -13.76
N ASP A 10 21.86 1.32 -12.55
CA ASP A 10 22.60 0.62 -11.49
C ASP A 10 21.70 -0.22 -10.58
N LEU A 11 20.37 -0.10 -10.68
CA LEU A 11 19.42 -0.88 -9.86
C LEU A 11 19.67 -2.39 -9.92
N ALA A 12 20.06 -2.91 -11.10
CA ALA A 12 20.32 -4.33 -11.28
C ALA A 12 21.48 -4.86 -10.40
N LYS A 13 22.37 -3.99 -9.93
CA LYS A 13 23.48 -4.35 -9.03
C LYS A 13 23.01 -4.65 -7.61
N HIS A 14 21.79 -4.23 -7.26
CA HIS A 14 21.21 -4.38 -5.92
C HIS A 14 20.16 -5.48 -5.85
N ILE A 15 20.10 -6.38 -6.84
CA ILE A 15 19.19 -7.53 -6.82
C ILE A 15 19.52 -8.42 -5.63
N GLY A 16 18.50 -8.70 -4.80
CA GLY A 16 18.62 -9.54 -3.61
C GLY A 16 18.96 -8.77 -2.33
N GLU A 17 19.20 -7.46 -2.42
CA GLU A 17 19.45 -6.60 -1.25
C GLU A 17 18.15 -6.01 -0.69
N GLU A 18 18.12 -5.77 0.61
CA GLU A 18 17.04 -5.03 1.26
C GLU A 18 17.18 -3.53 0.94
N ILE A 19 16.15 -2.96 0.32
CA ILE A 19 16.12 -1.54 -0.09
C ILE A 19 15.65 -0.59 1.03
N GLY A 20 15.10 -1.15 2.11
CA GLY A 20 14.62 -0.45 3.30
C GLY A 20 13.15 -0.73 3.64
N ALA A 21 12.71 -0.17 4.75
CA ALA A 21 11.33 -0.21 5.23
C ALA A 21 10.73 1.20 5.20
N SER A 22 9.47 1.32 4.80
CA SER A 22 8.74 2.59 4.86
C SER A 22 8.36 2.93 6.31
N SER A 23 8.02 4.18 6.53
CA SER A 23 7.35 4.62 7.74
C SER A 23 5.96 3.97 7.86
N TRP A 24 5.45 3.92 9.09
CA TRP A 24 4.08 3.47 9.34
C TRP A 24 3.06 4.38 8.64
N THR A 25 2.08 3.76 8.00
CA THR A 25 0.94 4.46 7.39
C THR A 25 -0.32 4.07 8.15
N LEU A 26 -0.99 5.05 8.75
CA LEU A 26 -2.30 4.84 9.36
C LEU A 26 -3.38 4.67 8.28
N LEU A 27 -4.19 3.61 8.40
CA LEU A 27 -5.39 3.37 7.60
C LEU A 27 -6.61 3.49 8.52
N ASP A 28 -7.01 4.73 8.78
CA ASP A 28 -8.23 5.00 9.55
C ASP A 28 -9.49 4.80 8.70
N GLN A 29 -10.65 4.82 9.37
CA GLN A 29 -11.95 4.62 8.72
C GLN A 29 -12.23 5.70 7.65
N ALA A 30 -11.75 6.93 7.84
CA ALA A 30 -11.96 8.01 6.88
C ALA A 30 -11.28 7.68 5.54
N ARG A 31 -10.02 7.22 5.59
CA ARG A 31 -9.31 6.81 4.37
C ARG A 31 -9.91 5.58 3.71
N ILE A 32 -10.41 4.63 4.50
CA ILE A 32 -11.12 3.45 3.99
C ILE A 32 -12.41 3.88 3.26
N ASN A 33 -13.17 4.82 3.83
CA ASN A 33 -14.38 5.36 3.20
C ASN A 33 -14.06 6.13 1.90
N GLU A 34 -13.02 6.97 1.89
CA GLU A 34 -12.58 7.66 0.68
C GLU A 34 -12.19 6.67 -0.44
N PHE A 35 -11.54 5.56 -0.09
CA PHE A 35 -11.23 4.53 -1.08
C PHE A 35 -12.49 3.82 -1.60
N ALA A 36 -13.49 3.58 -0.74
CA ALA A 36 -14.80 3.07 -1.14
C ALA A 36 -15.49 4.03 -2.12
N HIS A 37 -15.47 5.35 -1.84
CA HIS A 37 -16.02 6.36 -2.74
C HIS A 37 -15.28 6.42 -4.08
N CYS A 38 -13.95 6.33 -4.06
CA CYS A 38 -13.12 6.37 -5.25
C CYS A 38 -13.36 5.15 -6.17
N THR A 39 -13.51 3.97 -5.59
CA THR A 39 -13.60 2.70 -6.35
C THR A 39 -15.03 2.22 -6.60
N GLY A 40 -16.00 2.74 -5.84
CA GLY A 40 -17.36 2.23 -5.80
C GLY A 40 -17.54 1.00 -4.89
N ASP A 41 -16.48 0.46 -4.28
CA ASP A 41 -16.57 -0.70 -3.39
C ASP A 41 -17.02 -0.29 -1.98
N HIS A 42 -18.34 -0.28 -1.81
CA HIS A 42 -19.02 0.01 -0.53
C HIS A 42 -19.42 -1.28 0.21
N GLN A 43 -18.69 -2.39 0.03
CA GLN A 43 -18.98 -3.61 0.77
C GLN A 43 -18.95 -3.34 2.29
N TRP A 44 -19.99 -3.79 3.00
CA TRP A 44 -20.24 -3.43 4.40
C TRP A 44 -19.06 -3.71 5.36
N ILE A 45 -18.23 -4.71 5.07
CA ILE A 45 -17.03 -5.02 5.88
C ILE A 45 -15.97 -3.91 5.85
N HIS A 46 -16.08 -2.96 4.91
CA HIS A 46 -15.18 -1.82 4.78
C HIS A 46 -15.76 -0.55 5.39
N VAL A 47 -17.07 -0.31 5.25
CA VAL A 47 -17.67 1.02 5.47
C VAL A 47 -18.72 1.07 6.58
N ASP A 48 -19.36 -0.06 6.92
CA ASP A 48 -20.40 -0.12 7.93
C ASP A 48 -19.80 -0.59 9.27
N THR A 49 -19.30 0.38 10.04
CA THR A 49 -18.61 0.13 11.31
C THR A 49 -19.49 -0.58 12.33
N GLU A 50 -20.77 -0.21 12.41
CA GLU A 50 -21.70 -0.80 13.37
C GLU A 50 -22.02 -2.25 13.00
N ARG A 51 -22.34 -2.52 11.74
CA ARG A 51 -22.59 -3.89 11.27
C ARG A 51 -21.33 -4.72 11.36
N ALA A 52 -20.18 -4.18 10.97
CA ALA A 52 -18.91 -4.88 11.03
C ALA A 52 -18.54 -5.27 12.47
N ALA A 53 -18.75 -4.40 13.46
CA ALA A 53 -18.53 -4.75 14.86
C ALA A 53 -19.41 -5.91 15.33
N ARG A 54 -20.65 -6.03 14.84
CA ARG A 54 -21.60 -7.08 15.23
C ARG A 54 -21.46 -8.40 14.47
N GLU A 55 -21.21 -8.32 13.17
CA GLU A 55 -21.37 -9.45 12.23
C GLU A 55 -20.07 -9.87 11.55
N SER A 56 -19.05 -9.00 11.52
CA SER A 56 -17.80 -9.32 10.82
C SER A 56 -17.01 -10.38 11.59
N PRO A 57 -16.47 -11.42 10.91
CA PRO A 57 -15.53 -12.36 11.54
C PRO A 57 -14.22 -11.67 11.98
N PHE A 58 -14.00 -10.42 11.54
CA PHE A 58 -12.85 -9.61 11.91
C PHE A 58 -13.10 -8.74 13.15
N GLY A 59 -14.33 -8.70 13.69
CA GLY A 59 -14.67 -7.93 14.89
C GLY A 59 -14.67 -6.41 14.68
N GLY A 60 -14.80 -5.96 13.44
CA GLY A 60 -14.73 -4.57 13.02
C GLY A 60 -14.58 -4.46 11.51
N THR A 61 -14.50 -3.22 11.02
CA THR A 61 -14.18 -2.93 9.63
C THR A 61 -12.73 -3.29 9.32
N ILE A 62 -12.47 -3.59 8.05
CA ILE A 62 -11.13 -3.85 7.53
C ILE A 62 -10.89 -3.00 6.29
N ALA A 63 -9.64 -2.61 6.05
CA ALA A 63 -9.28 -1.91 4.83
C ALA A 63 -9.51 -2.80 3.59
N HIS A 64 -9.83 -2.17 2.45
CA HIS A 64 -9.87 -2.87 1.17
C HIS A 64 -8.49 -3.46 0.86
N GLY A 65 -8.44 -4.70 0.36
CA GLY A 65 -7.16 -5.29 -0.08
C GLY A 65 -6.49 -4.41 -1.15
N PHE A 66 -7.27 -3.82 -2.06
CA PHE A 66 -6.76 -2.89 -3.06
C PHE A 66 -6.27 -1.56 -2.50
N LEU A 67 -6.82 -1.08 -1.38
CA LEU A 67 -6.26 0.07 -0.67
C LEU A 67 -4.86 -0.29 -0.14
N THR A 68 -4.71 -1.42 0.55
CA THR A 68 -3.40 -1.88 1.02
C THR A 68 -2.39 -2.07 -0.12
N LEU A 69 -2.81 -2.68 -1.22
CA LEU A 69 -1.95 -2.84 -2.41
C LEU A 69 -1.53 -1.49 -3.01
N SER A 70 -2.44 -0.51 -3.09
CA SER A 70 -2.15 0.81 -3.65
C SER A 70 -1.09 1.59 -2.87
N LEU A 71 -0.87 1.26 -1.58
CA LEU A 71 0.19 1.85 -0.77
C LEU A 71 1.61 1.52 -1.26
N ILE A 72 1.77 0.56 -2.18
CA ILE A 72 3.07 0.27 -2.79
C ILE A 72 3.66 1.51 -3.48
N ALA A 73 2.83 2.38 -4.07
CA ALA A 73 3.29 3.58 -4.75
C ALA A 73 3.96 4.60 -3.80
N PRO A 74 3.29 5.08 -2.73
CA PRO A 74 3.91 6.02 -1.80
C PRO A 74 5.08 5.38 -1.02
N THR A 75 4.97 4.11 -0.62
CA THR A 75 6.03 3.44 0.16
C THR A 75 7.28 3.16 -0.69
N ALA A 76 7.12 2.76 -1.96
CA ALA A 76 8.26 2.64 -2.88
C ALA A 76 8.95 3.99 -3.11
N PHE A 77 8.18 5.09 -3.15
CA PHE A 77 8.75 6.43 -3.30
C PHE A 77 9.59 6.85 -2.11
N GLU A 78 9.08 6.60 -0.90
CA GLU A 78 9.80 6.84 0.36
C GLU A 78 11.11 6.03 0.42
N VAL A 79 11.03 4.72 0.14
CA VAL A 79 12.14 3.79 0.37
C VAL A 79 13.21 3.89 -0.71
N MET A 80 12.81 3.98 -1.99
CA MET A 80 13.75 3.78 -3.11
C MET A 80 13.63 4.83 -4.21
N LEU A 81 12.43 5.19 -4.70
CA LEU A 81 12.32 6.03 -5.91
C LEU A 81 12.89 7.44 -5.72
N SER A 82 12.80 7.98 -4.50
CA SER A 82 13.43 9.27 -4.14
C SER A 82 14.98 9.24 -4.26
N ARG A 83 15.59 8.05 -4.17
CA ARG A 83 17.05 7.84 -4.25
C ARG A 83 17.55 7.60 -5.67
N ILE A 84 16.68 7.29 -6.62
CA ILE A 84 17.05 7.05 -8.04
C ILE A 84 16.55 8.12 -9.02
N ALA A 85 15.71 9.05 -8.55
CA ALA A 85 15.20 10.21 -9.29
C ALA A 85 14.76 9.92 -10.76
N PRO A 86 13.80 9.02 -10.98
CA PRO A 86 13.34 8.68 -12.32
C PRO A 86 12.50 9.83 -12.90
N LYS A 87 12.45 9.95 -14.24
CA LYS A 87 11.57 10.94 -14.91
C LYS A 87 10.09 10.64 -14.71
N SER A 88 9.71 9.37 -14.74
CA SER A 88 8.37 8.86 -14.46
C SER A 88 8.44 7.39 -14.06
N VAL A 89 7.43 6.93 -13.32
CA VAL A 89 7.28 5.52 -12.91
C VAL A 89 5.85 5.11 -13.19
N VAL A 90 5.68 3.93 -13.79
CA VAL A 90 4.37 3.38 -14.13
C VAL A 90 4.27 1.98 -13.54
N ASN A 91 3.11 1.67 -12.95
CA ASN A 91 2.81 0.30 -12.55
C ASN A 91 2.53 -0.53 -13.82
N TYR A 92 3.49 -1.37 -14.22
CA TYR A 92 3.34 -2.26 -15.37
C TYR A 92 2.33 -3.38 -15.10
N GLY A 93 2.31 -3.89 -13.87
CA GLY A 93 1.48 -5.02 -13.50
C GLY A 93 1.97 -5.68 -12.22
N LEU A 94 1.26 -6.74 -11.86
CA LEU A 94 1.48 -7.51 -10.64
C LEU A 94 1.49 -8.99 -11.03
N GLU A 95 2.35 -9.77 -10.38
CA GLU A 95 2.38 -11.22 -10.56
C GLU A 95 1.50 -11.93 -9.52
N LYS A 96 2.10 -12.41 -8.43
CA LYS A 96 1.43 -13.29 -7.45
C LYS A 96 0.99 -12.55 -6.18
N VAL A 97 0.13 -11.54 -6.31
CA VAL A 97 -0.43 -10.83 -5.14
C VAL A 97 -1.39 -11.74 -4.37
N ARG A 98 -1.24 -11.77 -3.04
CA ARG A 98 -2.10 -12.50 -2.11
C ARG A 98 -2.36 -11.63 -0.88
N PHE A 99 -3.63 -11.53 -0.47
CA PHE A 99 -4.02 -10.87 0.78
C PHE A 99 -4.12 -11.94 1.88
N VAL A 100 -3.04 -12.11 2.64
CA VAL A 100 -2.89 -13.24 3.59
C VAL A 100 -3.65 -13.00 4.90
N ALA A 101 -3.73 -11.74 5.34
CA ALA A 101 -4.46 -11.34 6.53
C ALA A 101 -5.14 -9.99 6.30
N PRO A 102 -6.31 -9.74 6.92
CA PRO A 102 -6.97 -8.45 6.83
C PRO A 102 -6.21 -7.37 7.62
N VAL A 103 -6.25 -6.14 7.11
CA VAL A 103 -5.79 -4.96 7.86
C VAL A 103 -6.99 -4.36 8.58
N ARG A 104 -7.01 -4.44 9.91
CA ARG A 104 -8.08 -3.88 10.75
C ARG A 104 -7.96 -2.36 10.82
N SER A 105 -9.09 -1.65 10.80
CA SER A 105 -9.16 -0.22 11.09
C SER A 105 -9.14 0.06 12.59
#